data_AF-A0A951AHS2-F1
#
_entry.id   AF-A0A951AHS2-F1
#
_cell.length_a   1.000
_cell.length_b   1.000
_cell.length_c   1.000
_cell.angle_alpha   90.00
_cell.angle_beta   90.00
_cell.angle_gamma   90.00
#
_symmetry.space_group_name_H-M   'P 1'
#
loop_
_entity.id
_entity.type
_entity.pdbx_description
1 polymer ?
#
loop_
_entity_poly.entity_id
_entity_poly.type
_entity_poly.pdbx_seq_one_letter_code
_entity_poly.pdbx_strand_id
1 'polypeptide(L)'
;MELHRRAADDLNAKLREATKRLYAGVFQQLHLPADLQEKVIDILTQQQKQLEQQAFEATQSGTLPAPPSPAEARAQLAQQDQQLRSALGDAGFEQFNQYRATIPDRSMIDAMNQKGANLTESQSEQLLQILTDARKQIISQAGATQNFDSMSPQQAITIMQEQQTLLQQTVGNRVQNILTPDQARILQTAFSQFSLGPKVR
;
A
#
# COMPACT_ATOMS: atom_id res chain seq x y z
N MET A 1 -12.67 -31.41 -0.71
CA MET A 1 -13.31 -30.28 0.00
C MET A 1 -12.48 -29.81 1.20
N GLU A 2 -12.03 -30.72 2.09
CA GLU A 2 -11.32 -30.36 3.33
C GLU A 2 -9.93 -29.70 3.11
N LEU A 3 -9.16 -30.16 2.10
CA LEU A 3 -7.86 -29.58 1.74
C LEU A 3 -7.96 -28.11 1.26
N HIS A 4 -9.00 -27.76 0.51
CA HIS A 4 -9.19 -26.39 0.01
C HIS A 4 -9.62 -25.43 1.12
N ARG A 5 -10.49 -25.90 2.03
CA ARG A 5 -10.89 -25.11 3.19
C ARG A 5 -9.70 -24.78 4.09
N ARG A 6 -8.86 -25.78 4.37
CA ARG A 6 -7.62 -25.59 5.13
C ARG A 6 -6.66 -24.61 4.43
N ALA A 7 -6.49 -24.71 3.12
CA ALA A 7 -5.65 -23.78 2.36
C ALA A 7 -6.16 -22.33 2.41
N ALA A 8 -7.49 -22.14 2.31
CA ALA A 8 -8.12 -20.83 2.44
C ALA A 8 -7.98 -20.25 3.85
N ASP A 9 -8.17 -21.06 4.89
CA ASP A 9 -7.98 -20.65 6.29
C ASP A 9 -6.52 -20.23 6.56
N ASP A 10 -5.56 -21.00 6.04
CA ASP A 10 -4.13 -20.74 6.20
C ASP A 10 -3.68 -19.47 5.46
N LEU A 11 -4.24 -19.21 4.28
CA LEU A 11 -4.01 -17.97 3.52
C LEU A 11 -4.61 -16.77 4.24
N ASN A 12 -5.83 -16.91 4.77
CA ASN A 12 -6.48 -15.87 5.55
C ASN A 12 -5.70 -15.51 6.82
N ALA A 13 -5.18 -16.51 7.54
CA ALA A 13 -4.31 -16.27 8.69
C ALA A 13 -3.06 -15.47 8.29
N LYS A 14 -2.41 -15.83 7.18
CA LYS A 14 -1.23 -15.10 6.66
C LYS A 14 -1.55 -13.66 6.27
N LEU A 15 -2.70 -13.42 5.62
CA LEU A 15 -3.15 -12.07 5.26
C LEU A 15 -3.41 -11.20 6.49
N ARG A 16 -4.07 -11.76 7.51
CA ARG A 16 -4.29 -11.07 8.78
C ARG A 16 -2.97 -10.70 9.45
N GLU A 17 -2.04 -11.64 9.56
CA GLU A 17 -0.73 -11.39 10.17
C GLU A 17 0.11 -10.37 9.39
N ALA A 18 0.05 -10.41 8.05
CA ALA A 18 0.68 -9.37 7.23
C ALA A 18 0.06 -7.99 7.47
N THR A 19 -1.28 -7.92 7.49
CA THR A 19 -2.02 -6.67 7.77
C THR A 19 -1.71 -6.15 9.18
N LYS A 20 -1.70 -7.02 10.18
CA LYS A 20 -1.38 -6.69 11.57
C LYS A 20 0.00 -6.06 11.69
N ARG A 21 1.01 -6.65 11.05
CA ARG A 21 2.37 -6.09 11.04
C ARG A 21 2.43 -4.73 10.33
N LEU A 22 1.77 -4.60 9.19
CA LEU A 22 1.77 -3.37 8.40
C LEU A 22 1.15 -2.18 9.17
N TYR A 23 0.07 -2.44 9.91
CA TYR A 23 -0.67 -1.44 10.67
C TYR A 23 -0.33 -1.40 12.17
N ALA A 24 0.63 -2.20 12.64
CA ALA A 24 1.02 -2.25 14.05
C ALA A 24 1.40 -0.85 14.60
N GLY A 25 2.12 -0.05 13.80
CA GLY A 25 2.53 1.29 14.17
C GLY A 25 1.34 2.21 14.45
N VAL A 26 0.28 2.18 13.62
CA VAL A 26 -0.89 3.03 13.86
C VAL A 26 -1.74 2.55 15.02
N PHE A 27 -1.79 1.23 15.26
CA PHE A 27 -2.48 0.68 16.42
C PHE A 27 -1.83 1.14 17.72
N GLN A 28 -0.50 1.21 17.75
CA GLN A 28 0.25 1.76 18.87
C GLN A 28 0.02 3.28 19.03
N GLN A 29 0.11 4.04 17.94
CA GLN A 29 -0.10 5.50 17.95
C GLN A 29 -1.50 5.90 18.44
N LEU A 30 -2.52 5.15 18.02
CA LEU A 30 -3.91 5.38 18.42
C LEU A 30 -4.27 4.75 19.77
N HIS A 31 -3.34 4.03 20.40
CA HIS A 31 -3.60 3.25 21.61
C HIS A 31 -4.85 2.35 21.49
N LEU A 32 -5.05 1.72 20.32
CA LEU A 32 -6.24 0.92 20.08
C LEU A 32 -6.25 -0.32 20.99
N PRO A 33 -7.37 -0.62 21.67
CA PRO A 33 -7.50 -1.87 22.40
C PRO A 33 -7.53 -3.06 21.43
N ALA A 34 -7.14 -4.24 21.91
CA ALA A 34 -6.90 -5.42 21.06
C ALA A 34 -8.14 -5.83 20.24
N ASP A 35 -9.32 -5.74 20.82
CA ASP A 35 -10.60 -6.00 20.14
C ASP A 35 -10.82 -5.04 18.95
N LEU A 36 -10.48 -3.76 19.12
CA LEU A 36 -10.60 -2.77 18.06
C LEU A 36 -9.54 -2.95 16.98
N GLN A 37 -8.32 -3.36 17.35
CA GLN A 37 -7.28 -3.74 16.38
C GLN A 37 -7.76 -4.89 15.48
N GLU A 38 -8.31 -5.96 16.07
CA GLU A 38 -8.82 -7.11 15.32
C GLU A 38 -9.98 -6.70 14.41
N LYS A 39 -10.89 -5.83 14.88
CA LYS A 39 -11.98 -5.27 14.05
C LYS A 39 -11.44 -4.49 12.84
N VAL A 40 -10.40 -3.67 13.03
CA VAL A 40 -9.77 -2.93 11.92
C VAL A 40 -9.10 -3.90 10.95
N ILE A 41 -8.38 -4.91 11.43
CA ILE A 41 -7.77 -5.96 10.58
C ILE A 41 -8.85 -6.71 9.78
N ASP A 42 -9.99 -7.02 10.40
CA ASP A 42 -11.11 -7.64 9.70
C ASP A 42 -11.66 -6.78 8.56
N ILE A 43 -11.86 -5.48 8.81
CA ILE A 43 -12.31 -4.53 7.78
C ILE A 43 -11.30 -4.43 6.63
N LEU A 44 -10.01 -4.35 6.93
CA LEU A 44 -8.94 -4.23 5.94
C LEU A 44 -8.76 -5.49 5.09
N THR A 45 -9.02 -6.67 5.67
CA THR A 45 -8.87 -7.96 4.97
C THR A 45 -10.16 -8.43 4.27
N GLN A 46 -11.30 -7.76 4.48
CA GLN A 46 -12.59 -8.18 3.97
C GLN A 46 -12.64 -8.27 2.44
N GLN A 47 -12.04 -7.31 1.72
CA GLN A 47 -12.02 -7.33 0.26
C GLN A 47 -11.20 -8.51 -0.28
N GLN A 48 -10.04 -8.79 0.33
CA GLN A 48 -9.19 -9.90 -0.07
C GLN A 48 -9.91 -11.25 0.14
N LYS A 49 -10.62 -11.40 1.27
CA LYS A 49 -11.50 -12.56 1.56
C LYS A 49 -12.58 -12.75 0.50
N GLN A 50 -13.20 -11.67 0.05
CA GLN A 50 -14.23 -11.72 -1.00
C GLN A 50 -13.64 -12.16 -2.35
N LEU A 51 -12.48 -11.60 -2.74
CA LEU A 51 -11.79 -11.99 -3.97
C LEU A 51 -11.37 -13.47 -3.94
N GLU A 52 -10.93 -13.98 -2.80
CA GLU A 52 -10.61 -15.40 -2.62
C GLU A 52 -11.84 -16.29 -2.78
N GLN A 53 -12.97 -15.88 -2.19
CA GLN A 53 -14.22 -16.63 -2.33
C GLN A 53 -14.69 -16.66 -3.78
N GLN A 54 -14.61 -15.53 -4.48
CA GLN A 54 -14.91 -15.45 -5.92
C GLN A 54 -13.95 -16.32 -6.75
N ALA A 55 -12.65 -16.31 -6.44
CA ALA A 55 -11.68 -17.17 -7.10
C ALA A 55 -11.97 -18.66 -6.85
N PHE A 56 -12.38 -19.03 -5.65
CA PHE A 56 -12.80 -20.39 -5.34
C PHE A 56 -14.03 -20.79 -6.16
N GLU A 57 -15.06 -19.96 -6.17
CA GLU A 57 -16.27 -20.18 -6.99
C GLU A 57 -15.94 -20.28 -8.49
N ALA A 58 -14.99 -19.48 -8.96
CA ALA A 58 -14.48 -19.54 -10.33
C ALA A 58 -13.82 -20.89 -10.66
N THR A 59 -13.03 -21.44 -9.74
CA THR A 59 -12.42 -22.77 -9.94
C THR A 59 -13.45 -23.90 -9.99
N GLN A 60 -14.57 -23.75 -9.28
CA GLN A 60 -15.67 -24.73 -9.29
C GLN A 60 -16.55 -24.61 -10.55
N SER A 61 -16.79 -23.37 -11.00
CA SER A 61 -17.68 -23.06 -12.13
C SER A 61 -16.97 -22.98 -13.49
N GLY A 62 -15.63 -22.94 -13.50
CA GLY A 62 -14.82 -22.76 -14.71
C GLY A 62 -14.86 -21.35 -15.30
N THR A 63 -15.48 -20.38 -14.62
CA THR A 63 -15.67 -19.01 -15.12
C THR A 63 -14.97 -18.03 -14.20
N LEU A 64 -14.02 -17.24 -14.74
CA LEU A 64 -13.36 -16.19 -13.98
C LEU A 64 -14.30 -14.99 -13.77
N PRO A 65 -14.35 -14.40 -12.56
CA PRO A 65 -15.09 -13.18 -12.33
C PRO A 65 -14.46 -12.04 -13.14
N ALA A 66 -15.31 -11.18 -13.70
CA ALA A 66 -14.84 -9.94 -14.29
C ALA A 66 -14.19 -9.07 -13.20
N PRO A 67 -13.09 -8.37 -13.51
CA PRO A 67 -12.54 -7.40 -12.57
C PRO A 67 -13.58 -6.30 -12.29
N PRO A 68 -13.60 -5.74 -11.06
CA PRO A 68 -14.53 -4.67 -10.74
C PRO A 68 -14.26 -3.44 -11.61
N SER A 69 -15.33 -2.77 -12.02
CA SER A 69 -15.24 -1.48 -12.68
C SER A 69 -14.65 -0.42 -11.74
N PRO A 70 -14.09 0.69 -12.26
CA PRO A 70 -13.57 1.78 -11.44
C PRO A 70 -14.61 2.38 -10.48
N ALA A 71 -15.90 2.37 -10.85
CA ALA A 71 -16.98 2.84 -9.99
C ALA A 71 -17.23 1.88 -8.82
N GLU A 72 -17.24 0.57 -9.08
CA GLU A 72 -17.39 -0.46 -8.04
C GLU A 72 -16.21 -0.44 -7.07
N ALA A 73 -14.98 -0.33 -7.59
CA ALA A 73 -13.79 -0.23 -6.75
C ALA A 73 -13.85 0.99 -5.80
N ARG A 74 -14.32 2.14 -6.30
CA ARG A 74 -14.53 3.35 -5.47
C ARG A 74 -15.62 3.16 -4.43
N ALA A 75 -16.74 2.54 -4.80
CA ALA A 75 -17.83 2.25 -3.86
C ALA A 75 -17.37 1.31 -2.74
N GLN A 76 -16.60 0.27 -3.07
CA GLN A 76 -16.00 -0.64 -2.09
C GLN A 76 -15.05 0.08 -1.14
N LEU A 77 -14.18 0.95 -1.68
CA LEU A 77 -13.27 1.75 -0.85
C LEU A 77 -14.05 2.68 0.09
N ALA A 78 -15.08 3.36 -0.40
CA ALA A 78 -15.92 4.25 0.40
C ALA A 78 -16.65 3.49 1.53
N GLN A 79 -17.15 2.28 1.25
CA GLN A 79 -17.74 1.41 2.27
C GLN A 79 -16.73 0.99 3.33
N GLN A 80 -15.54 0.57 2.93
CA GLN A 80 -14.46 0.22 3.85
C GLN A 80 -14.08 1.41 4.74
N ASP A 81 -13.92 2.60 4.14
CA ASP A 81 -13.62 3.83 4.87
C ASP A 81 -14.73 4.21 5.86
N GLN A 82 -16.00 3.99 5.51
CA GLN A 82 -17.12 4.20 6.42
C GLN A 82 -17.09 3.22 7.61
N GLN A 83 -16.77 1.95 7.37
CA GLN A 83 -16.63 0.95 8.44
C GLN A 83 -15.46 1.29 9.37
N LEU A 84 -14.32 1.70 8.80
CA LEU A 84 -13.15 2.14 9.57
C LEU A 84 -13.48 3.38 10.41
N ARG A 85 -14.16 4.37 9.82
CA ARG A 85 -14.60 5.57 10.54
C ARG A 85 -15.57 5.23 11.67
N SER A 86 -16.51 4.32 11.44
CA SER A 86 -17.42 3.86 12.49
C SER A 86 -16.70 3.13 13.62
N ALA A 87 -15.62 2.42 13.34
CA ALA A 87 -14.82 1.73 14.35
C ALA A 87 -13.90 2.69 15.13
N LEU A 88 -13.24 3.61 14.44
CA LEU A 88 -12.17 4.46 14.99
C LEU A 88 -12.65 5.83 15.49
N GLY A 89 -13.86 6.25 15.09
CA GLY A 89 -14.30 7.63 15.19
C GLY A 89 -13.60 8.54 14.17
N ASP A 90 -14.06 9.78 14.03
CA ASP A 90 -13.53 10.71 13.01
C ASP A 90 -12.04 11.03 13.21
N ALA A 91 -11.64 11.36 14.43
CA ALA A 91 -10.24 11.69 14.74
C ALA A 91 -9.30 10.48 14.56
N GLY A 92 -9.72 9.29 15.02
CA GLY A 92 -8.95 8.07 14.84
C GLY A 92 -8.84 7.66 13.37
N PHE A 93 -9.91 7.84 12.60
CA PHE A 93 -9.92 7.60 11.16
C PHE A 93 -9.01 8.56 10.39
N GLU A 94 -8.95 9.84 10.80
CA GLU A 94 -8.04 10.80 10.18
C GLU A 94 -6.57 10.41 10.39
N GLN A 95 -6.17 10.12 11.63
CA GLN A 95 -4.82 9.65 11.95
C GLN A 95 -4.51 8.31 11.25
N PHE A 96 -5.49 7.41 11.19
CA PHE A 96 -5.38 6.17 10.44
C PHE A 96 -5.11 6.41 8.96
N ASN A 97 -5.82 7.35 8.33
CA ASN A 97 -5.60 7.70 6.93
C ASN A 97 -4.23 8.34 6.69
N GLN A 98 -3.78 9.21 7.60
CA GLN A 98 -2.45 9.79 7.54
C GLN A 98 -1.38 8.69 7.60
N TYR A 99 -1.53 7.72 8.50
CA TYR A 99 -0.63 6.57 8.54
C TYR A 99 -0.72 5.71 7.27
N ARG A 100 -1.94 5.38 6.81
CA ARG A 100 -2.19 4.58 5.60
C ARG A 100 -1.52 5.20 4.37
N ALA A 101 -1.49 6.52 4.26
CA ALA A 101 -0.78 7.22 3.18
C ALA A 101 0.75 7.00 3.18
N THR A 102 1.35 6.64 4.32
CA THR A 102 2.79 6.37 4.45
C THR A 102 3.18 4.91 4.18
N ILE A 103 2.20 4.01 4.03
CA ILE A 103 2.45 2.57 3.82
C ILE A 103 3.37 2.27 2.62
N PRO A 104 3.19 2.90 1.44
CA PRO A 104 4.08 2.64 0.32
C PRO A 104 5.55 2.97 0.64
N ASP A 105 5.77 4.03 1.41
CA ASP A 105 7.10 4.52 1.76
C ASP A 105 7.74 3.61 2.84
N ARG A 106 6.95 3.18 3.84
CA ARG A 106 7.37 2.18 4.84
C ARG A 106 7.72 0.83 4.19
N SER A 107 6.89 0.38 3.25
CA SER A 107 7.12 -0.88 2.52
C SER A 107 8.41 -0.84 1.72
N MET A 108 8.76 0.33 1.16
CA MET A 108 10.03 0.51 0.47
C MET A 108 11.22 0.46 1.44
N ILE A 109 11.12 1.10 2.60
CA ILE A 109 12.14 1.05 3.65
C ILE A 109 12.35 -0.40 4.13
N ASP A 110 11.27 -1.13 4.38
CA ASP A 110 11.34 -2.53 4.77
C ASP A 110 12.01 -3.39 3.69
N ALA A 111 11.67 -3.18 2.41
CA ALA A 111 12.30 -3.87 1.29
C ALA A 111 13.80 -3.54 1.18
N MET A 112 14.20 -2.30 1.46
CA MET A 112 15.62 -1.93 1.50
C MET A 112 16.36 -2.67 2.63
N ASN A 113 15.76 -2.72 3.82
CA ASN A 113 16.35 -3.41 4.97
C ASN A 113 16.47 -4.92 4.74
N GLN A 114 15.46 -5.55 4.13
CA GLN A 114 15.52 -6.95 3.72
C GLN A 114 16.64 -7.24 2.71
N LYS A 115 17.06 -6.24 1.93
CA LYS A 115 18.20 -6.30 0.99
C LYS A 115 19.54 -5.93 1.61
N GLY A 116 19.59 -5.72 2.93
CA GLY A 116 20.82 -5.42 3.66
C GLY A 116 21.18 -3.94 3.72
N ALA A 117 20.24 -3.01 3.48
CA ALA A 117 20.50 -1.58 3.72
C ALA A 117 20.78 -1.28 5.20
N ASN A 118 20.21 -2.08 6.11
CA ASN A 118 20.39 -2.00 7.57
C ASN A 118 20.31 -0.55 8.06
N LEU A 119 19.26 0.17 7.66
CA LEU A 119 19.05 1.55 8.04
C LEU A 119 18.89 1.63 9.56
N THR A 120 19.56 2.60 10.18
CA THR A 120 19.27 2.95 11.58
C THR A 120 17.85 3.47 11.71
N GLU A 121 17.32 3.51 12.94
CA GLU A 121 16.00 4.11 13.21
C GLU A 121 15.92 5.55 12.69
N SER A 122 16.92 6.38 13.01
CA SER A 122 16.98 7.77 12.54
C SER A 122 17.02 7.88 11.02
N GLN A 123 17.79 7.02 10.34
CA GLN A 123 17.81 7.00 8.87
C GLN A 123 16.47 6.58 8.26
N SER A 124 15.80 5.60 8.88
CA SER A 124 14.47 5.15 8.44
C SER A 124 13.44 6.26 8.60
N GLU A 125 13.45 6.99 9.72
CA GLU A 125 12.56 8.13 9.95
C GLU A 125 12.80 9.28 8.97
N GLN A 126 14.07 9.66 8.76
CA GLN A 126 14.43 10.72 7.81
C GLN A 126 14.06 10.34 6.37
N LEU A 127 14.32 9.08 5.98
CA LEU A 127 13.97 8.58 4.66
C LEU A 127 12.44 8.53 4.48
N LEU A 128 11.69 8.11 5.51
CA LEU A 128 10.24 8.11 5.50
C LEU A 128 9.70 9.53 5.27
N GLN A 129 10.22 10.51 5.99
CA GLN A 129 9.85 11.91 5.82
C GLN A 129 10.14 12.40 4.39
N ILE A 130 11.35 12.13 3.87
CA ILE A 130 11.73 12.52 2.50
C ILE A 130 10.79 11.91 1.46
N LEU A 131 10.47 10.62 1.58
CA LEU A 131 9.58 9.90 0.66
C LEU A 131 8.17 10.48 0.70
N THR A 132 7.62 10.66 1.90
CA THR A 132 6.27 11.19 2.10
C THR A 132 6.15 12.64 1.61
N ASP A 133 7.14 13.49 1.89
CA ASP A 133 7.14 14.89 1.44
C ASP A 133 7.27 14.99 -0.09
N ALA A 134 8.15 14.18 -0.69
CA ALA A 134 8.29 14.12 -2.15
C ALA A 134 6.98 13.67 -2.81
N ARG A 135 6.31 12.65 -2.26
CA ARG A 135 5.02 12.17 -2.77
C ARG A 135 3.93 13.23 -2.64
N LYS A 136 3.82 13.90 -1.49
CA LYS A 136 2.87 15.02 -1.28
C LYS A 136 3.11 16.15 -2.28
N GLN A 137 4.37 16.49 -2.55
CA GLN A 137 4.75 17.50 -3.52
C GLN A 137 4.31 17.11 -4.94
N ILE A 138 4.55 15.86 -5.36
CA ILE A 138 4.14 15.36 -6.67
C ILE A 138 2.62 15.31 -6.81
N ILE A 139 1.91 14.80 -5.80
CA ILE A 139 0.44 14.78 -5.79
C ILE A 139 -0.13 16.19 -5.87
N SER A 140 0.43 17.15 -5.14
CA SER A 140 -0.03 18.54 -5.18
C SER A 140 0.18 19.19 -6.54
N GLN A 141 1.26 18.83 -7.25
CA GLN A 141 1.53 19.29 -8.61
C GLN A 141 0.64 18.61 -9.65
N ALA A 142 0.32 17.33 -9.47
CA ALA A 142 -0.53 16.55 -10.38
C ALA A 142 -2.04 16.78 -10.16
N GLY A 143 -2.45 17.07 -8.92
CA GLY A 143 -3.84 17.27 -8.50
C GLY A 143 -4.51 18.51 -9.09
N ALA A 144 -3.74 19.40 -9.73
CA ALA A 144 -4.28 20.51 -10.50
C ALA A 144 -4.81 20.10 -11.89
N THR A 145 -4.52 18.89 -12.40
CA THR A 145 -4.71 18.57 -13.83
C THR A 145 -5.20 17.17 -14.20
N GLN A 146 -5.39 16.22 -13.28
CA GLN A 146 -5.59 14.80 -13.67
C GLN A 146 -6.89 14.17 -13.15
N ASN A 147 -7.81 13.89 -14.08
CA ASN A 147 -9.00 13.07 -13.84
C ASN A 147 -8.81 11.67 -14.47
N PHE A 148 -8.30 10.73 -13.67
CA PHE A 148 -7.98 9.36 -14.10
C PHE A 148 -9.19 8.59 -14.64
N ASP A 149 -10.41 8.98 -14.27
CA ASP A 149 -11.66 8.35 -14.74
C ASP A 149 -11.92 8.53 -16.23
N SER A 150 -11.28 9.54 -16.85
CA SER A 150 -11.43 9.87 -18.27
C SER A 150 -10.24 9.43 -19.12
N MET A 151 -9.22 8.85 -18.49
CA MET A 151 -7.96 8.49 -19.16
C MET A 151 -8.00 7.06 -19.68
N SER A 152 -7.37 6.83 -20.82
CA SER A 152 -7.12 5.45 -21.27
C SER A 152 -6.13 4.76 -20.33
N PRO A 153 -6.15 3.41 -20.24
CA PRO A 153 -5.17 2.67 -19.44
C PRO A 153 -3.73 3.03 -19.79
N GLN A 154 -3.44 3.29 -21.07
CA GLN A 154 -2.10 3.68 -21.52
C GLN A 154 -1.67 5.04 -20.96
N GLN A 155 -2.58 6.03 -20.98
CA GLN A 155 -2.32 7.36 -20.42
C GLN A 155 -2.12 7.30 -18.91
N ALA A 156 -2.93 6.50 -18.21
CA ALA A 156 -2.77 6.29 -16.78
C ALA A 156 -1.40 5.67 -16.43
N ILE A 157 -0.95 4.68 -17.21
CA ILE A 157 0.39 4.07 -17.05
C ILE A 157 1.49 5.12 -17.28
N THR A 158 1.42 5.92 -18.34
CA THR A 158 2.42 6.95 -18.62
C THR A 158 2.52 7.94 -17.47
N ILE A 159 1.38 8.44 -16.97
CA ILE A 159 1.34 9.37 -15.85
C ILE A 159 1.94 8.73 -14.58
N MET A 160 1.61 7.47 -14.28
CA MET A 160 2.19 6.77 -13.14
C MET A 160 3.72 6.63 -13.27
N GLN A 161 4.24 6.36 -14.47
CA GLN A 161 5.67 6.28 -14.73
C GLN A 161 6.37 7.63 -14.56
N GLU A 162 5.76 8.71 -15.04
CA GLU A 162 6.27 10.08 -14.85
C GLU A 162 6.33 10.45 -13.37
N GLN A 163 5.25 10.22 -12.62
CA GLN A 163 5.21 10.44 -11.17
C GLN A 163 6.28 9.64 -10.44
N GLN A 164 6.49 8.38 -10.83
CA GLN A 164 7.52 7.52 -10.25
C GLN A 164 8.94 8.04 -10.55
N THR A 165 9.18 8.56 -11.76
CA THR A 165 10.46 9.15 -12.16
C THR A 165 10.75 10.42 -11.36
N LEU A 166 9.74 11.29 -11.22
CA LEU A 166 9.84 12.51 -10.39
C LEU A 166 10.12 12.17 -8.92
N LEU A 167 9.49 11.11 -8.40
CA LEU A 167 9.74 10.64 -7.03
C LEU A 167 11.19 10.19 -6.87
N GLN A 168 11.71 9.38 -7.80
CA GLN A 168 13.10 8.92 -7.79
C GLN A 168 14.09 10.08 -7.83
N GLN A 169 13.87 11.06 -8.71
CA GLN A 169 14.73 12.24 -8.83
C GLN A 169 14.70 13.10 -7.55
N THR A 170 13.50 13.39 -7.04
CA THR A 170 13.32 14.23 -5.85
C THR A 170 13.97 13.60 -4.62
N VAL A 171 13.76 12.29 -4.44
CA VAL A 171 14.31 11.53 -3.31
C VAL A 171 15.82 11.38 -3.46
N GLY A 172 16.31 11.00 -4.65
CA GLY A 172 17.74 10.77 -4.91
C GLY A 172 18.63 11.98 -4.57
N ASN A 173 18.13 13.20 -4.79
CA ASN A 173 18.84 14.42 -4.43
C ASN A 173 18.86 14.68 -2.91
N ARG A 174 17.79 14.31 -2.20
CA ARG A 174 17.63 14.59 -0.75
C ARG A 174 18.32 13.55 0.14
N VAL A 175 18.48 12.32 -0.34
CA VAL A 175 19.02 11.22 0.49
C VAL A 175 20.55 11.22 0.62
N GLN A 176 21.27 12.05 -0.14
CA GLN A 176 22.74 12.05 -0.18
C GLN A 176 23.40 12.34 1.19
N ASN A 177 22.69 13.05 2.07
CA ASN A 177 23.19 13.41 3.40
C ASN A 177 22.78 12.43 4.49
N ILE A 178 21.94 11.44 4.18
CA ILE A 178 21.39 10.51 5.19
C ILE A 178 21.69 9.05 4.88
N LEU A 179 21.92 8.68 3.61
CA LEU A 179 22.23 7.33 3.18
C LEU A 179 23.69 7.22 2.73
N THR A 180 24.33 6.09 3.05
CA THR A 180 25.62 5.75 2.44
C THR A 180 25.45 5.48 0.93
N PRO A 181 26.54 5.52 0.13
CA PRO A 181 26.47 5.20 -1.29
C PRO A 181 25.85 3.83 -1.58
N ASP A 182 26.12 2.81 -0.75
CA ASP A 182 25.54 1.48 -0.92
C ASP A 182 24.05 1.45 -0.54
N GLN A 183 23.65 2.13 0.54
CA GLN A 183 22.23 2.29 0.88
C GLN A 183 21.46 3.03 -0.21
N ALA A 184 22.06 4.05 -0.83
CA ALA A 184 21.48 4.79 -1.95
C ALA A 184 21.30 3.90 -3.20
N ARG A 185 22.25 3.00 -3.49
CA ARG A 185 22.09 2.00 -4.58
C ARG A 185 20.97 1.01 -4.29
N ILE A 186 20.82 0.57 -3.04
CA ILE A 186 19.72 -0.31 -2.64
C ILE A 186 18.38 0.42 -2.81
N LEU A 187 18.29 1.69 -2.43
CA LEU A 187 17.10 2.52 -2.66
C LEU A 187 16.73 2.62 -4.15
N GLN A 188 17.71 2.90 -5.03
CA GLN A 188 17.47 2.92 -6.49
C GLN A 188 16.96 1.58 -7.02
N THR A 189 17.50 0.48 -6.49
CA THR A 189 17.04 -0.87 -6.84
C THR A 189 15.61 -1.11 -6.33
N ALA A 190 15.26 -0.64 -5.14
CA ALA A 190 13.92 -0.75 -4.58
C ALA A 190 12.91 0.01 -5.44
N PHE A 191 13.21 1.25 -5.85
CA PHE A 191 12.36 2.02 -6.76
C PHE A 191 12.05 1.29 -8.08
N SER A 192 13.03 0.58 -8.63
CA SER A 192 12.87 -0.21 -9.86
C SER A 192 11.99 -1.46 -9.69
N GLN A 193 11.79 -1.93 -8.44
CA GLN A 193 10.90 -3.06 -8.14
C GLN A 193 9.46 -2.60 -7.88
N PHE A 194 9.28 -1.42 -7.29
CA PHE A 194 7.96 -0.85 -7.05
C PHE A 194 7.36 -0.14 -8.28
N SER A 195 8.13 0.09 -9.34
CA SER A 195 7.59 0.55 -10.62
C SER A 195 6.76 -0.55 -11.28
N LEU A 196 5.43 -0.45 -11.19
CA LEU A 196 4.50 -1.28 -11.96
C LEU A 196 4.68 -0.98 -13.45
N GLY A 197 5.37 -1.87 -14.16
CA GLY A 197 5.43 -1.91 -15.60
C GLY A 197 6.14 -3.19 -16.05
N PRO A 198 5.58 -3.96 -16.99
CA PRO A 198 6.37 -5.01 -17.63
C PRO A 198 7.62 -4.37 -18.20
N LYS A 199 8.79 -4.94 -17.90
CA LYS A 199 9.99 -4.67 -18.68
C LYS A 199 9.67 -5.16 -20.08
N VAL A 200 9.32 -4.24 -20.98
CA VAL A 200 9.30 -4.53 -22.41
C VAL A 200 10.73 -4.95 -22.73
N ARG A 201 10.92 -6.27 -22.90
CA ARG A 201 12.13 -6.85 -23.46
C ARG A 201 12.05 -6.74 -24.97
#